data_AF-A0A383B1R2-F1
#
_entry.id   AF-A0A383B1R2-F1
#
_cell.length_a   1.000
_cell.length_b   1.000
_cell.length_c   1.000
_cell.angle_alpha   90.00
_cell.angle_beta   90.00
_cell.angle_gamma   90.00
#
_symmetry.space_group_name_H-M   'P 1'
#
loop_
_entity.id
_entity.type
_entity.pdbx_description
1 polymer ?
#
loop_
_entity_poly.entity_id
_entity_poly.type
_entity_poly.pdbx_seq_one_letter_code
_entity_poly.pdbx_strand_id
1 'polypeptide(L)'
;IETWQTRLRQRQGIDIDEVAFEFYAGVALEDVSSVHDLNRVIRARTDGDRFLFMEEADLLGDLDVNIDLEDFPDAIVVDGEKVAIDYAYRPGQDEDGITAKLPYRLVDAVDPEVLEWLVPGLLQEKITCLLRSLPKTLRKQLIPVPGTARAITAGLTPSHDTFLESLEVFLLEHYGLKVRRADWGREAVPDYLRMRIDVQGTGGESLAAGRDLSELAGKLARHDTPAETDAWKKMAAEWQRDDLTDWT
;
A
#
# COMPACT_ATOMS: atom_id res chain seq x y z
N ILE A 1 9.81 4.31 -8.04
CA ILE A 1 10.75 3.34 -7.40
C ILE A 1 10.11 2.63 -6.21
N GLU A 2 9.60 3.33 -5.19
CA GLU A 2 9.04 2.64 -4.00
C GLU A 2 7.78 1.79 -4.32
N THR A 3 6.85 2.28 -5.12
CA THR A 3 5.70 1.49 -5.64
C THR A 3 6.16 0.23 -6.38
N TRP A 4 7.27 0.34 -7.12
CA TRP A 4 7.88 -0.77 -7.86
C TRP A 4 8.50 -1.80 -6.92
N GLN A 5 9.25 -1.36 -5.91
CA GLN A 5 9.83 -2.24 -4.89
C GLN A 5 8.75 -2.95 -4.07
N THR A 6 7.63 -2.28 -3.77
CA THR A 6 6.47 -2.87 -3.11
C THR A 6 5.86 -4.01 -3.94
N ARG A 7 5.78 -3.88 -5.27
CA ARG A 7 5.33 -4.95 -6.17
C ARG A 7 6.36 -6.07 -6.36
N LEU A 8 7.64 -5.74 -6.49
CA LEU A 8 8.70 -6.69 -6.86
C LEU A 8 9.09 -7.69 -5.76
N ARG A 9 8.56 -7.53 -4.53
CA ARG A 9 8.76 -8.50 -3.43
C ARG A 9 8.51 -9.96 -3.80
N GLN A 10 7.59 -10.21 -4.74
CA GLN A 10 7.22 -11.57 -5.17
C GLN A 10 8.20 -12.23 -6.16
N ARG A 11 9.04 -11.46 -6.86
CA ARG A 11 9.93 -11.97 -7.89
C ARG A 11 11.33 -11.51 -7.55
N GLN A 12 12.03 -12.25 -6.68
CA GLN A 12 13.43 -12.05 -6.26
C GLN A 12 13.88 -10.60 -6.42
N GLY A 13 13.64 -9.78 -5.39
CA GLY A 13 13.87 -8.34 -5.42
C GLY A 13 15.13 -7.99 -6.18
N ILE A 14 14.99 -7.12 -7.18
CA ILE A 14 16.12 -6.54 -7.90
C ILE A 14 17.02 -5.90 -6.84
N ASP A 15 18.22 -6.45 -6.69
CA ASP A 15 19.23 -5.83 -5.84
C ASP A 15 19.71 -4.59 -6.60
N ILE A 16 19.19 -3.42 -6.20
CA ILE A 16 19.50 -2.14 -6.85
C ILE A 16 20.99 -1.85 -6.76
N ASP A 17 21.65 -2.27 -5.66
CA ASP A 17 23.08 -2.03 -5.49
C ASP A 17 23.87 -2.91 -6.47
N GLU A 18 23.47 -4.17 -6.67
CA GLU A 18 24.08 -5.06 -7.66
C GLU A 18 23.81 -4.56 -9.09
N VAL A 19 22.58 -4.15 -9.42
CA VAL A 19 22.25 -3.63 -10.76
C VAL A 19 22.94 -2.30 -11.05
N ALA A 20 23.03 -1.42 -10.07
CA ALA A 20 23.81 -0.19 -10.20
C ALA A 20 25.30 -0.51 -10.39
N PHE A 21 25.84 -1.48 -9.64
CA PHE A 21 27.20 -1.95 -9.81
C PHE A 21 27.43 -2.49 -11.22
N GLU A 22 26.58 -3.40 -11.71
CA GLU A 22 26.67 -3.97 -13.05
C GLU A 22 26.56 -2.91 -14.14
N PHE A 23 25.65 -1.94 -13.99
CA PHE A 23 25.53 -0.79 -14.90
C PHE A 23 26.85 -0.04 -15.00
N TYR A 24 27.40 0.44 -13.88
CA TYR A 24 28.65 1.22 -13.89
C TYR A 24 29.89 0.37 -14.24
N ALA A 25 29.89 -0.93 -13.95
CA ALA A 25 30.94 -1.84 -14.40
C ALA A 25 30.90 -2.06 -15.92
N GLY A 26 29.71 -2.03 -16.52
CA GLY A 26 29.50 -2.07 -17.97
C GLY A 26 29.83 -0.75 -18.68
N VAL A 27 29.71 0.39 -17.98
CA VAL A 27 30.22 1.68 -18.45
C VAL A 27 31.75 1.62 -18.44
N ALA A 28 32.35 1.26 -19.58
CA ALA A 28 33.79 1.14 -19.77
C ALA A 28 34.53 2.48 -19.56
N LEU A 29 34.78 2.82 -18.29
CA LEU A 29 35.58 3.96 -17.86
C LEU A 29 37.05 3.55 -17.79
N GLU A 30 37.75 3.65 -18.92
CA GLU A 30 39.19 3.43 -18.97
C GLU A 30 39.93 4.61 -18.32
N ASP A 31 41.01 4.31 -17.58
CA ASP A 31 41.93 5.29 -16.98
C ASP A 31 41.29 6.36 -16.05
N VAL A 32 40.19 6.00 -15.37
CA VAL A 32 39.55 6.85 -14.36
C VAL A 32 39.89 6.34 -12.96
N SER A 33 40.69 7.10 -12.21
CA SER A 33 41.02 6.80 -10.81
C SER A 33 40.72 7.96 -9.85
N SER A 34 40.26 9.09 -10.38
CA SER A 34 39.98 10.31 -9.64
C SER A 34 38.80 11.09 -10.23
N VAL A 35 38.22 11.97 -9.42
CA VAL A 35 37.19 12.93 -9.88
C VAL A 35 37.69 13.81 -11.02
N HIS A 36 39.00 14.10 -11.06
CA HIS A 36 39.61 14.87 -12.15
C HIS A 36 39.58 14.09 -13.47
N ASP A 37 39.94 12.80 -13.45
CA ASP A 37 39.90 11.94 -14.64
C ASP A 37 38.48 11.75 -15.14
N LEU A 38 37.51 11.57 -14.23
CA LEU A 38 36.09 11.47 -14.60
C LEU A 38 35.60 12.74 -15.30
N ASN A 39 35.92 13.92 -14.75
CA ASN A 39 35.58 15.20 -15.40
C ASN A 39 36.25 15.37 -16.77
N ARG A 40 37.47 14.86 -16.95
CA ARG A 40 38.15 14.85 -18.25
C ARG A 40 37.38 14.01 -19.27
N VAL A 41 36.95 12.80 -18.88
CA VAL A 41 36.15 11.91 -19.73
C VAL A 41 34.81 12.53 -20.09
N ILE A 42 34.08 13.08 -19.12
CA ILE A 42 32.78 13.75 -19.35
C ILE A 42 32.93 14.92 -20.35
N ARG A 43 33.97 15.74 -20.21
CA ARG A 43 34.22 16.88 -21.11
C ARG A 43 34.67 16.49 -22.52
N ALA A 44 35.27 15.31 -22.67
CA ALA A 44 35.71 14.79 -23.96
C ALA A 44 34.55 14.18 -24.78
N ARG A 45 33.43 13.88 -24.12
CA ARG A 45 32.25 13.26 -24.71
C ARG A 45 31.25 14.31 -25.20
N THR A 46 30.62 14.05 -26.34
CA THR A 46 29.60 14.94 -26.94
C THR A 46 28.25 14.83 -26.24
N ASP A 47 27.97 13.71 -25.59
CA ASP A 47 26.78 13.42 -24.79
C ASP A 47 26.92 13.85 -23.31
N GLY A 48 28.06 14.45 -22.93
CA GLY A 48 28.29 14.94 -21.57
C GLY A 48 28.35 13.82 -20.54
N ASP A 49 27.57 13.95 -19.46
CA ASP A 49 27.48 13.01 -18.34
C ASP A 49 26.30 12.01 -18.47
N ARG A 50 25.49 12.10 -19.53
CA ARG A 50 24.26 11.29 -19.67
C ARG A 50 24.51 9.78 -19.60
N PHE A 51 25.69 9.31 -19.99
CA PHE A 51 26.08 7.90 -19.92
C PHE A 51 26.26 7.38 -18.48
N LEU A 52 26.27 8.27 -17.48
CA LEU A 52 26.27 7.92 -16.05
C LEU A 52 24.85 7.88 -15.47
N PHE A 53 23.83 8.27 -16.23
CA PHE A 53 22.44 8.22 -15.76
C PHE A 53 21.84 6.87 -16.10
N MET A 54 21.34 6.21 -15.07
CA MET A 54 20.51 5.02 -15.23
C MET A 54 19.09 5.43 -15.61
N GLU A 55 18.53 4.77 -16.61
CA GLU A 55 17.11 4.83 -16.94
C GLU A 55 16.37 3.68 -16.23
N GLU A 56 15.04 3.77 -16.17
CA GLU A 56 14.20 2.75 -15.52
C GLU A 56 14.40 1.36 -16.14
N ALA A 57 14.63 1.30 -17.45
CA ALA A 57 14.94 0.06 -18.17
C ALA A 57 16.25 -0.60 -17.70
N ASP A 58 17.26 0.19 -17.32
CA ASP A 58 18.54 -0.32 -16.82
C ASP A 58 18.40 -0.96 -15.43
N LEU A 59 17.44 -0.46 -14.63
CA LEU A 59 17.12 -1.03 -13.32
C LEU A 59 16.28 -2.31 -13.43
N LEU A 60 15.40 -2.40 -14.42
CA LEU A 60 14.42 -3.49 -14.55
C LEU A 60 14.93 -4.68 -15.38
N GLY A 61 15.89 -4.47 -16.28
CA GLY A 61 16.35 -5.50 -17.21
C GLY A 61 15.21 -6.04 -18.09
N ASP A 62 15.22 -7.35 -18.37
CA ASP A 62 14.16 -8.05 -19.13
C ASP A 62 12.90 -8.37 -18.30
N LEU A 63 12.78 -7.84 -17.07
CA LEU A 63 11.57 -8.01 -16.31
C LEU A 63 10.48 -7.18 -16.99
N ASP A 64 9.57 -7.88 -17.67
CA ASP A 64 8.33 -7.34 -18.22
C ASP A 64 7.40 -6.92 -17.06
N VAL A 65 7.76 -5.83 -16.40
CA VAL A 65 7.05 -5.27 -15.26
C VAL A 65 6.17 -4.15 -15.81
N ASN A 66 5.14 -4.52 -16.55
CA ASN A 66 4.07 -3.57 -16.85
C ASN A 66 3.31 -3.31 -15.54
N ILE A 67 3.66 -2.24 -14.81
CA ILE A 67 2.85 -1.73 -13.71
C ILE A 67 1.69 -0.97 -14.29
N ASP A 68 0.54 -1.64 -14.29
CA ASP A 68 -0.73 -0.95 -14.37
C ASP A 68 -0.84 -0.08 -13.12
N LEU A 69 -0.57 1.22 -13.29
CA LEU A 69 -0.67 2.22 -12.23
C LEU A 69 -2.09 2.24 -11.62
N GLU A 70 -3.09 1.75 -12.36
CA GLU A 70 -4.45 1.55 -11.87
C GLU A 70 -4.53 0.54 -10.71
N ASP A 71 -3.60 -0.42 -10.62
CA ASP A 71 -3.52 -1.39 -9.53
C ASP A 71 -2.92 -0.79 -8.24
N PHE A 72 -2.23 0.35 -8.34
CA PHE A 72 -1.54 1.04 -7.25
C PHE A 72 -1.95 2.52 -7.23
N PRO A 73 -3.21 2.83 -6.86
CA PRO A 73 -3.70 4.20 -6.89
C PRO A 73 -2.95 5.10 -5.90
N ASP A 74 -2.68 6.34 -6.30
CA ASP A 74 -2.10 7.38 -5.42
C ASP A 74 -3.12 7.92 -4.38
N ALA A 75 -4.41 7.67 -4.61
CA ALA A 75 -5.48 8.05 -3.70
C ALA A 75 -6.69 7.13 -3.84
N ILE A 76 -7.38 6.95 -2.72
CA ILE A 76 -8.65 6.21 -2.61
C ILE A 76 -9.77 7.19 -2.25
N VAL A 77 -11.02 6.79 -2.47
CA VAL A 77 -12.19 7.59 -2.05
C VAL A 77 -12.78 7.00 -0.79
N VAL A 78 -12.81 7.78 0.28
CA VAL A 78 -13.43 7.43 1.57
C VAL A 78 -14.48 8.49 1.88
N ASP A 79 -15.74 8.09 2.02
CA ASP A 79 -16.88 9.00 2.24
C ASP A 79 -16.94 10.19 1.27
N GLY A 80 -16.64 9.94 -0.01
CA GLY A 80 -16.63 10.98 -1.06
C GLY A 80 -15.36 11.84 -1.10
N GLU A 81 -14.40 11.62 -0.22
CA GLU A 81 -13.15 12.39 -0.15
C GLU A 81 -11.94 11.59 -0.61
N LYS A 82 -10.99 12.29 -1.23
CA LYS A 82 -9.72 11.69 -1.66
C LYS A 82 -8.78 11.58 -0.46
N VAL A 83 -8.43 10.34 -0.12
CA VAL A 83 -7.41 9.98 0.87
C VAL A 83 -6.17 9.53 0.12
N ALA A 84 -5.04 10.20 0.35
CA ALA A 84 -3.79 9.88 -0.33
C ALA A 84 -3.22 8.55 0.19
N ILE A 85 -2.61 7.79 -0.71
CA ILE A 85 -1.94 6.53 -0.43
C ILE A 85 -0.44 6.69 -0.68
N ASP A 86 0.36 6.38 0.32
CA ASP A 86 1.82 6.28 0.23
C ASP A 86 2.24 4.81 0.19
N TYR A 87 3.19 4.48 -0.69
CA TYR A 87 3.81 3.17 -0.78
C TYR A 87 5.26 3.26 -0.34
N ALA A 88 5.64 2.52 0.69
CA ALA A 88 7.00 2.53 1.22
C ALA A 88 7.58 1.10 1.26
N TYR A 89 8.79 0.96 0.73
CA TYR A 89 9.59 -0.25 0.90
C TYR A 89 10.60 -0.05 2.03
N ARG A 90 10.21 -0.45 3.25
CA ARG A 90 11.01 -0.32 4.47
C ARG A 90 10.95 -1.61 5.31
N PRO A 91 11.45 -2.76 4.80
CA PRO A 91 11.35 -4.04 5.49
C PRO A 91 11.79 -3.96 6.96
N GLY A 92 10.92 -4.42 7.87
CA GLY A 92 11.17 -4.43 9.31
C GLY A 92 10.89 -3.11 10.04
N GLN A 93 10.47 -2.06 9.33
CA GLN A 93 9.99 -0.80 9.92
C GLN A 93 8.46 -0.80 10.01
N ASP A 94 7.90 0.00 10.93
CA ASP A 94 6.44 0.11 11.06
C ASP A 94 5.80 0.75 9.82
N GLU A 95 6.53 1.60 9.11
CA GLU A 95 6.09 2.31 7.92
C GLU A 95 6.10 1.43 6.66
N ASP A 96 6.47 0.15 6.77
CA ASP A 96 6.54 -0.76 5.61
C ASP A 96 5.17 -1.03 4.99
N GLY A 97 5.11 -1.03 3.66
CA GLY A 97 3.91 -1.36 2.89
C GLY A 97 3.12 -0.13 2.46
N ILE A 98 1.82 -0.13 2.74
CA ILE A 98 0.87 0.89 2.29
C ILE A 98 0.43 1.74 3.47
N THR A 99 0.49 3.07 3.34
CA THR A 99 -0.06 4.02 4.31
C THR A 99 -1.15 4.88 3.68
N ALA A 100 -2.36 4.86 4.24
CA ALA A 100 -3.43 5.80 3.91
C ALA A 100 -3.36 7.03 4.82
N LYS A 101 -3.26 8.22 4.22
CA LYS A 101 -3.25 9.52 4.91
C LYS A 101 -4.66 10.00 5.14
N LEU A 102 -5.25 9.57 6.26
CA LEU A 102 -6.65 9.78 6.59
C LEU A 102 -6.82 11.09 7.38
N PRO A 103 -7.57 12.09 6.88
CA PRO A 103 -7.95 13.25 7.68
C PRO A 103 -8.68 12.83 8.96
N TYR A 104 -8.37 13.46 10.09
CA TYR A 104 -8.96 13.15 11.41
C TYR A 104 -10.50 13.09 11.39
N ARG A 105 -11.14 14.01 10.67
CA ARG A 105 -12.60 14.08 10.51
C ARG A 105 -13.24 12.86 9.83
N LEU A 106 -12.46 12.04 9.14
CA LEU A 106 -12.94 10.82 8.48
C LEU A 106 -12.68 9.55 9.30
N VAL A 107 -12.05 9.64 10.48
CA VAL A 107 -11.70 8.49 11.31
C VAL A 107 -12.94 7.68 11.72
N ASP A 108 -14.05 8.35 12.03
CA ASP A 108 -15.29 7.67 12.41
C ASP A 108 -16.14 7.23 11.20
N ALA A 109 -15.85 7.78 10.01
CA ALA A 109 -16.59 7.49 8.77
C ALA A 109 -15.97 6.34 7.96
N VAL A 110 -14.71 6.00 8.22
CA VAL A 110 -14.02 4.94 7.48
C VAL A 110 -14.42 3.57 8.01
N ASP A 111 -14.92 2.73 7.11
CA ASP A 111 -15.09 1.31 7.38
C ASP A 111 -13.73 0.59 7.20
N PRO A 112 -13.18 -0.07 8.25
CA PRO A 112 -11.94 -0.82 8.13
C PRO A 112 -11.99 -1.90 7.04
N GLU A 113 -13.16 -2.47 6.75
CA GLU A 113 -13.29 -3.51 5.73
C GLU A 113 -13.08 -2.93 4.34
N VAL A 114 -13.45 -1.66 4.08
CA VAL A 114 -13.14 -0.99 2.81
C VAL A 114 -11.63 -0.94 2.61
N LEU A 115 -10.85 -0.65 3.66
CA LEU A 115 -9.38 -0.62 3.60
C LEU A 115 -8.78 -1.99 3.21
N GLU A 116 -9.45 -3.10 3.50
CA GLU A 116 -8.93 -4.41 3.12
C GLU A 116 -8.91 -4.66 1.59
N TRP A 117 -9.73 -3.93 0.83
CA TRP A 117 -9.89 -4.11 -0.63
C TRP A 117 -9.12 -3.12 -1.50
N LEU A 118 -8.69 -1.98 -0.94
CA LEU A 118 -8.44 -0.76 -1.72
C LEU A 118 -7.15 -0.71 -2.54
N VAL A 119 -6.24 -1.69 -2.42
CA VAL A 119 -5.06 -1.78 -3.29
C VAL A 119 -5.11 -3.07 -4.10
N PRO A 120 -5.65 -3.02 -5.35
CA PRO A 120 -5.78 -4.18 -6.22
C PRO A 120 -4.45 -4.92 -6.44
N GLY A 121 -3.35 -4.16 -6.60
CA GLY A 121 -2.02 -4.70 -6.88
C GLY A 121 -1.45 -5.60 -5.78
N LEU A 122 -1.94 -5.48 -4.54
CA LEU A 122 -1.52 -6.33 -3.42
C LEU A 122 -2.56 -7.39 -3.04
N LEU A 123 -3.75 -7.35 -3.63
CA LEU A 123 -4.85 -8.24 -3.28
C LEU A 123 -4.51 -9.71 -3.56
N GLN A 124 -3.86 -9.99 -4.69
CA GLN A 124 -3.39 -11.34 -5.02
C GLN A 124 -2.40 -11.88 -3.98
N GLU A 125 -1.49 -11.02 -3.49
CA GLU A 125 -0.51 -11.42 -2.48
C GLU A 125 -1.17 -11.72 -1.15
N LYS A 126 -2.07 -10.84 -0.72
CA LYS A 126 -2.87 -11.01 0.50
C LYS A 126 -3.63 -12.34 0.47
N ILE A 127 -4.35 -12.61 -0.62
CA ILE A 127 -5.06 -13.88 -0.83
C ILE A 127 -4.07 -15.05 -0.79
N THR A 128 -2.94 -14.96 -1.49
CA THR A 128 -1.92 -16.02 -1.49
C THR A 128 -1.44 -16.36 -0.08
N CYS A 129 -1.15 -15.35 0.74
CA CYS A 129 -0.74 -15.51 2.14
C CYS A 129 -1.85 -16.16 2.99
N LEU A 130 -3.09 -15.71 2.83
CA LEU A 130 -4.27 -16.29 3.48
C LEU A 130 -4.45 -17.77 3.11
N LEU A 131 -4.44 -18.11 1.82
CA LEU A 131 -4.57 -19.51 1.39
C LEU A 131 -3.42 -20.38 1.89
N ARG A 132 -2.20 -19.83 2.00
CA ARG A 132 -1.05 -20.54 2.59
C ARG A 132 -1.23 -20.78 4.08
N SER A 133 -1.91 -19.89 4.79
CA SER A 133 -2.17 -20.01 6.24
C SER A 133 -3.18 -21.11 6.59
N LEU A 134 -4.01 -21.54 5.62
CA LEU A 134 -5.05 -22.54 5.84
C LEU A 134 -4.48 -23.90 6.30
N PRO A 135 -5.26 -24.69 7.07
CA PRO A 135 -4.92 -26.05 7.44
C PRO A 135 -4.53 -26.88 6.23
N LYS A 136 -3.55 -27.77 6.43
CA LYS A 136 -2.99 -28.62 5.36
C LYS A 136 -4.07 -29.39 4.57
N THR A 137 -5.17 -29.77 5.21
CA THR A 137 -6.30 -30.47 4.60
C THR A 137 -7.05 -29.61 3.58
N LEU A 138 -7.27 -28.33 3.88
CA LEU A 138 -7.92 -27.38 2.99
C LEU A 138 -6.95 -26.90 1.91
N ARG A 139 -5.74 -26.49 2.31
CA ARG A 139 -4.71 -25.93 1.41
C ARG A 139 -4.34 -26.86 0.26
N LYS A 140 -4.32 -28.19 0.48
CA LYS A 140 -4.02 -29.19 -0.56
C LYS A 140 -4.99 -29.14 -1.75
N GLN A 141 -6.23 -28.74 -1.51
CA GLN A 141 -7.28 -28.66 -2.54
C GLN A 141 -7.15 -27.39 -3.40
N LEU A 142 -6.30 -26.45 -2.99
CA LEU A 142 -6.07 -25.15 -3.63
C LEU A 142 -4.72 -25.09 -4.35
N ILE A 143 -4.03 -26.21 -4.52
CA ILE A 143 -2.72 -26.26 -5.20
C ILE A 143 -2.94 -26.26 -6.73
N PRO A 144 -2.19 -25.43 -7.50
CA PRO A 144 -1.13 -24.53 -7.07
C PRO A 144 -1.66 -23.22 -6.46
N VAL A 145 -1.25 -22.92 -5.22
CA VAL A 145 -1.77 -21.75 -4.47
C VAL A 145 -1.60 -20.42 -5.23
N PRO A 146 -0.46 -20.13 -5.87
CA PRO A 146 -0.34 -18.89 -6.66
C PRO A 146 -1.31 -18.80 -7.84
N GLY A 147 -1.61 -19.94 -8.48
CA GLY A 147 -2.57 -19.99 -9.60
C GLY A 147 -4.00 -19.81 -9.12
N THR A 148 -4.36 -20.47 -8.02
CA THR A 148 -5.66 -20.32 -7.37
C THR A 148 -5.88 -18.90 -6.86
N ALA A 149 -4.89 -18.30 -6.20
CA ALA A 149 -4.99 -16.91 -5.72
C ALA A 149 -5.24 -15.93 -6.87
N ARG A 150 -4.53 -16.10 -8.01
CA ARG A 150 -4.76 -15.29 -9.21
C ARG A 150 -6.19 -15.43 -9.75
N ALA A 151 -6.71 -16.67 -9.81
CA ALA A 151 -8.07 -16.92 -10.27
C ALA A 151 -9.12 -16.28 -9.33
N ILE A 152 -8.88 -16.34 -8.01
CA ILE A 152 -9.73 -15.69 -7.02
C ILE A 152 -9.67 -14.17 -7.20
N THR A 153 -8.48 -13.56 -7.27
CA THR A 153 -8.35 -12.10 -7.44
C THR A 153 -9.07 -11.58 -8.68
N ALA A 154 -9.06 -12.34 -9.78
CA ALA A 154 -9.74 -11.95 -11.01
C ALA A 154 -11.28 -12.01 -10.93
N GLY A 155 -11.86 -12.75 -9.98
CA GLY A 155 -13.30 -12.93 -9.85
C GLY A 155 -13.91 -12.47 -8.53
N LEU A 156 -13.09 -12.20 -7.52
CA LEU A 156 -13.54 -11.82 -6.19
C LEU A 156 -13.96 -10.36 -6.17
N THR A 157 -15.21 -10.11 -5.81
CA THR A 157 -15.77 -8.77 -5.60
C THR A 157 -16.25 -8.61 -4.16
N PRO A 158 -16.29 -7.39 -3.60
CA PRO A 158 -16.93 -7.13 -2.31
C PRO A 158 -18.42 -7.47 -2.40
N SER A 159 -18.80 -8.64 -1.86
CA SER A 159 -20.17 -9.16 -1.95
C SER A 159 -20.85 -9.29 -0.59
N HIS A 160 -20.07 -9.17 0.48
CA HIS A 160 -20.48 -9.33 1.88
C HIS A 160 -19.80 -8.26 2.74
N ASP A 161 -20.20 -8.19 4.02
CA ASP A 161 -19.77 -7.15 4.97
C ASP A 161 -18.25 -7.12 5.18
N THR A 162 -17.56 -8.27 5.06
CA THR A 162 -16.11 -8.35 5.25
C THR A 162 -15.38 -8.95 4.06
N PHE A 163 -14.11 -8.58 3.90
CA PHE A 163 -13.23 -9.17 2.89
C PHE A 163 -13.12 -10.70 3.04
N LEU A 164 -12.92 -11.16 4.28
CA LEU A 164 -12.78 -12.58 4.57
C LEU A 164 -14.07 -13.35 4.32
N GLU A 165 -15.23 -12.78 4.61
CA GLU A 165 -16.51 -13.43 4.30
C GLU A 165 -16.74 -13.55 2.79
N SER A 166 -16.46 -12.48 2.04
CA SER A 166 -16.53 -12.52 0.57
C SER A 166 -15.60 -13.60 0.00
N LEU A 167 -14.39 -13.75 0.56
CA LEU A 167 -13.45 -14.81 0.18
C LEU A 167 -13.92 -16.21 0.58
N GLU A 168 -14.48 -16.38 1.77
CA GLU A 168 -15.02 -17.66 2.27
C GLU A 168 -16.18 -18.15 1.39
N VAL A 169 -17.08 -17.24 1.00
CA VAL A 169 -18.19 -17.55 0.09
C VAL A 169 -17.66 -17.89 -1.30
N PHE A 170 -16.71 -17.12 -1.84
CA PHE A 170 -16.10 -17.44 -3.13
C PHE A 170 -15.44 -18.83 -3.14
N LEU A 171 -14.74 -19.20 -2.06
CA LEU A 171 -14.14 -20.52 -1.91
C LEU A 171 -15.19 -21.63 -1.83
N LEU A 172 -16.33 -21.38 -1.21
CA LEU A 172 -17.44 -22.33 -1.17
C LEU A 172 -18.08 -22.51 -2.56
N GLU A 173 -18.37 -21.42 -3.27
CA GLU A 173 -19.08 -21.45 -4.56
C GLU A 173 -18.23 -22.00 -5.69
N HIS A 174 -16.96 -21.59 -5.78
CA HIS A 174 -16.08 -21.95 -6.90
C HIS A 174 -15.24 -23.20 -6.66
N TYR A 175 -14.96 -23.54 -5.39
CA TYR A 175 -14.11 -24.67 -5.03
C TYR A 175 -14.80 -25.72 -4.16
N GLY A 176 -16.04 -25.49 -3.71
CA GLY A 176 -16.74 -26.40 -2.80
C GLY A 176 -16.11 -26.48 -1.40
N LEU A 177 -15.27 -25.50 -1.04
CA LEU A 177 -14.48 -25.51 0.18
C LEU A 177 -15.12 -24.64 1.24
N LYS A 178 -15.69 -25.29 2.25
CA LYS A 178 -16.16 -24.59 3.45
C LYS A 178 -14.97 -24.25 4.35
N VAL A 179 -14.51 -23.00 4.24
CA VAL A 179 -13.55 -22.41 5.17
C VAL A 179 -14.31 -21.68 6.27
N ARG A 180 -13.87 -21.83 7.52
CA ARG A 180 -14.42 -21.10 8.67
C ARG A 180 -13.43 -20.03 9.09
N ARG A 181 -13.91 -18.98 9.78
CA ARG A 181 -13.05 -17.93 10.32
C ARG A 181 -11.87 -18.46 11.16
N ALA A 182 -12.07 -19.55 11.90
CA ALA A 182 -11.04 -20.19 12.73
C ALA A 182 -9.97 -20.99 11.95
N ASP A 183 -10.21 -21.25 10.65
CA ASP A 183 -9.24 -21.92 9.79
C ASP A 183 -8.17 -20.95 9.28
N TRP A 184 -8.42 -19.63 9.28
CA TRP A 184 -7.39 -18.66 8.96
C TRP A 184 -6.32 -18.60 10.06
N GLY A 185 -5.06 -18.55 9.65
CA GLY A 185 -3.95 -18.39 10.61
C GLY A 185 -4.03 -17.05 11.33
N ARG A 186 -3.62 -17.02 12.62
CA ARG A 186 -3.61 -15.79 13.44
C ARG A 186 -2.75 -14.67 12.85
N GLU A 187 -1.65 -15.03 12.19
CA GLU A 187 -0.70 -14.12 11.52
C GLU A 187 -0.64 -14.46 10.03
N ALA A 188 -1.80 -14.66 9.40
CA ALA A 188 -1.87 -15.11 8.01
C ALA A 188 -1.37 -14.08 7.00
N VAL A 189 -1.42 -12.79 7.35
CA VAL A 189 -1.11 -11.67 6.45
C VAL A 189 0.04 -10.86 7.05
N PRO A 190 1.19 -10.75 6.36
CA PRO A 190 2.29 -9.87 6.75
C PRO A 190 1.85 -8.40 6.89
N ASP A 191 2.50 -7.66 7.78
CA ASP A 191 2.12 -6.28 8.10
C ASP A 191 2.20 -5.32 6.91
N TYR A 192 3.11 -5.54 5.95
CA TYR A 192 3.19 -4.71 4.74
C TYR A 192 2.01 -4.92 3.76
N LEU A 193 1.23 -5.99 3.92
CA LEU A 193 -0.03 -6.23 3.17
C LEU A 193 -1.27 -5.75 3.94
N ARG A 194 -1.09 -5.30 5.18
CA ARG A 194 -2.13 -4.69 6.00
C ARG A 194 -1.98 -3.19 5.87
N MET A 195 -3.08 -2.51 5.52
CA MET A 195 -3.03 -1.08 5.35
C MET A 195 -2.71 -0.40 6.68
N ARG A 196 -1.68 0.44 6.67
CA ARG A 196 -1.38 1.37 7.75
C ARG A 196 -2.19 2.64 7.53
N ILE A 197 -2.70 3.20 8.61
CA ILE A 197 -3.44 4.45 8.61
C ILE A 197 -2.57 5.49 9.32
N ASP A 198 -2.36 6.62 8.66
CA ASP A 198 -1.78 7.83 9.23
C ASP A 198 -2.89 8.86 9.37
N VAL A 199 -3.32 9.11 10.61
CA VAL A 199 -4.39 10.08 10.90
C VAL A 199 -3.79 11.47 10.93
N GLN A 200 -4.24 12.33 10.00
CA GLN A 200 -3.72 13.65 9.78
C GLN A 200 -4.63 14.74 10.36
N GLY A 201 -4.02 15.71 11.04
CA GLY A 201 -4.70 16.93 11.47
C GLY A 201 -4.92 17.91 10.32
N THR A 202 -5.47 19.08 10.64
CA THR A 202 -5.85 20.10 9.65
C THR A 202 -4.67 20.67 8.84
N GLY A 203 -3.44 20.61 9.36
CA GLY A 203 -2.22 21.06 8.68
C GLY A 203 -1.45 19.96 7.96
N GLY A 204 -1.96 18.72 7.94
CA GLY A 204 -1.28 17.55 7.39
C GLY A 204 -0.25 16.92 8.34
N GLU A 205 -0.18 17.38 9.59
CA GLU A 205 0.62 16.75 10.63
C GLU A 205 0.03 15.40 11.05
N SER A 206 0.91 14.41 11.28
CA SER A 206 0.51 13.10 11.81
C SER A 206 0.14 13.21 13.28
N LEU A 207 -1.12 12.90 13.61
CA LEU A 207 -1.64 12.87 14.98
C LEU A 207 -1.47 11.49 15.62
N ALA A 208 -1.75 10.44 14.84
CA ALA A 208 -1.60 9.06 15.26
C ALA A 208 -1.48 8.17 14.02
N ALA A 209 -0.70 7.09 14.11
CA ALA A 209 -0.57 6.14 13.01
C ALA A 209 -0.45 4.69 13.49
N GLY A 210 -0.94 3.76 12.68
CA GLY A 210 -0.98 2.33 13.00
C GLY A 210 -1.87 1.53 12.05
N ARG A 211 -1.98 0.22 12.27
CA ARG A 211 -2.75 -0.72 11.43
C ARG A 211 -4.08 -1.15 12.04
N ASP A 212 -4.38 -0.67 13.24
CA ASP A 212 -5.63 -0.97 13.94
C ASP A 212 -6.38 0.33 14.20
N LEU A 213 -7.47 0.51 13.46
CA LEU A 213 -8.30 1.71 13.52
C LEU A 213 -8.96 1.88 14.89
N SER A 214 -9.30 0.78 15.57
CA SER A 214 -9.89 0.82 16.91
C SER A 214 -8.87 1.27 17.97
N GLU A 215 -7.62 0.84 17.85
CA GLU A 215 -6.53 1.33 18.71
C GLU A 215 -6.24 2.80 18.45
N LEU A 216 -6.29 3.23 17.19
CA LEU A 216 -6.09 4.64 16.81
C LEU A 216 -7.21 5.52 17.35
N ALA A 217 -8.47 5.14 17.16
CA ALA A 217 -9.62 5.85 17.72
C ALA A 217 -9.51 5.99 19.25
N GLY A 218 -9.09 4.93 19.95
CA GLY A 218 -8.85 4.98 21.39
C GLY A 218 -7.71 5.91 21.82
N LYS A 219 -6.65 6.06 21.02
CA LYS A 219 -5.56 7.02 21.25
C LYS A 219 -6.03 8.45 21.00
N LEU A 220 -6.80 8.65 19.93
CA LEU A 220 -7.32 9.94 19.50
C LEU A 220 -8.39 10.50 20.45
N ALA A 221 -9.26 9.64 21.01
CA ALA A 221 -10.22 10.05 22.04
C ALA A 221 -9.55 10.55 23.34
N ARG A 222 -8.30 10.17 23.59
CA ARG A 222 -7.48 10.72 24.69
C ARG A 222 -6.74 11.99 24.29
N HIS A 223 -6.73 12.29 23.00
CA HIS A 223 -6.01 13.37 22.34
C HIS A 223 -6.97 14.42 21.77
N ASP A 224 -8.20 14.54 22.31
CA ASP A 224 -9.08 15.69 22.11
C ASP A 224 -8.26 16.97 22.35
N THR A 225 -7.64 17.48 21.30
CA THR A 225 -6.82 18.66 21.37
C THR A 225 -7.80 19.83 21.34
N PRO A 226 -7.71 20.76 22.32
CA PRO A 226 -8.61 21.92 22.38
C PRO A 226 -8.69 22.72 21.08
N ALA A 227 -7.63 22.66 20.25
CA ALA A 227 -7.51 23.39 19.00
C ALA A 227 -8.55 22.97 17.94
N GLU A 228 -8.88 21.68 17.83
CA GLU A 228 -9.83 21.19 16.84
C GLU A 228 -11.28 21.37 17.30
N THR A 229 -11.54 21.17 18.59
CA THR A 229 -12.85 21.49 19.17
C THR A 229 -13.17 22.98 19.05
N ASP A 230 -12.17 23.87 19.16
CA ASP A 230 -12.36 25.31 19.03
C ASP A 230 -12.51 25.76 17.56
N ALA A 231 -11.79 25.14 16.61
CA ALA A 231 -11.97 25.41 15.19
C ALA A 231 -13.35 24.95 14.69
N TRP A 232 -13.77 23.74 15.08
CA TRP A 232 -15.10 23.22 14.80
C TRP A 232 -16.20 24.02 15.50
N LYS A 233 -16.03 24.40 16.78
CA LYS A 233 -17.00 25.27 17.48
C LYS A 233 -17.10 26.66 16.85
N LYS A 234 -15.99 27.22 16.36
CA LYS A 234 -16.00 28.50 15.64
C LYS A 234 -16.75 28.41 14.31
N MET A 235 -16.48 27.37 13.52
CA MET A 235 -17.19 27.17 12.26
C MET A 235 -18.66 26.81 12.48
N ALA A 236 -18.97 25.97 13.47
CA ALA A 236 -20.34 25.64 13.84
C ALA A 236 -21.10 26.90 14.31
N ALA A 237 -20.49 27.75 15.14
CA ALA A 237 -21.10 29.01 15.56
C ALA A 237 -21.34 30.01 14.41
N GLU A 238 -20.62 29.89 13.30
CA GLU A 238 -20.78 30.74 12.12
C GLU A 238 -22.00 30.34 11.27
N TRP A 239 -22.43 29.08 11.34
CA TRP A 239 -23.52 28.53 10.55
C TRP A 239 -24.72 28.02 11.38
N GLN A 240 -24.57 27.92 12.69
CA GLN A 240 -25.63 27.51 13.60
C GLN A 240 -26.66 28.64 13.75
N ARG A 241 -27.89 28.35 13.32
CA ARG A 241 -29.06 29.21 13.55
C ARG A 241 -29.95 28.54 14.58
N ASP A 242 -29.94 29.09 15.79
CA ASP A 242 -30.90 28.72 16.82
C ASP A 242 -32.21 29.52 16.63
N ASP A 243 -33.34 28.98 17.11
CA ASP A 243 -34.70 29.53 16.93
C ASP A 243 -35.25 29.58 15.49
N LEU A 244 -34.91 28.58 14.67
CA LEU A 244 -35.63 28.34 13.41
C LEU A 244 -37.03 27.76 13.69
N THR A 245 -38.05 28.62 13.67
CA THR A 245 -39.46 28.19 13.76
C THR A 245 -40.07 27.80 12.43
N ASP A 246 -39.33 27.92 11.31
CA ASP A 246 -39.78 27.47 10.00
C ASP A 246 -38.59 27.16 9.05
N TRP A 247 -38.85 26.33 8.03
CA TRP A 247 -37.84 25.85 7.08
C TRP A 247 -37.78 26.72 5.81
N THR A 248 -37.04 27.82 5.87
CA THR A 248 -36.59 28.54 4.65
C THR A 248 -35.11 28.84 4.71
#